data_AF-A3YWJ4-F1
#
_entry.id   AF-A3YWJ4-F1
#
_cell.length_a   1.000
_cell.length_b   1.000
_cell.length_c   1.000
_cell.angle_alpha   90.00
_cell.angle_beta   90.00
_cell.angle_gamma   90.00
#
_symmetry.space_group_name_H-M   'P 1'
#
loop_
_entity.id
_entity.type
_entity.pdbx_description
1 polymer ?
#
loop_
_entity_poly.entity_id
_entity_poly.type
_entity_poly.pdbx_seq_one_letter_code
_entity_poly.pdbx_strand_id
1 'polypeptide(L)' 'MIRWLLLGGLVLGLAQGLQKKWIVIDWCRLKGDLNIPSLTNLQPLAAPVCPEEVEPAPR' A
#
# COMPACT_ATOMS: atom_id res chain seq x y z
N MET A 1 -21.47 -25.63 -8.95
CA MET A 1 -22.17 -24.54 -8.24
C MET A 1 -21.40 -24.02 -7.01
N ILE A 2 -20.80 -24.90 -6.19
CA ILE A 2 -19.99 -24.50 -5.01
C ILE A 2 -18.85 -23.52 -5.33
N ARG A 3 -18.29 -23.58 -6.56
CA ARG A 3 -17.17 -22.72 -7.00
C ARG A 3 -17.49 -21.22 -6.90
N TRP A 4 -18.74 -20.84 -7.18
CA TRP A 4 -19.18 -19.46 -7.08
C TRP A 4 -19.36 -19.00 -5.63
N LEU A 5 -19.79 -19.89 -4.73
CA LEU A 5 -19.85 -19.62 -3.30
C LEU A 5 -18.46 -19.42 -2.70
N LEU A 6 -17.46 -20.22 -3.11
CA LEU A 6 -16.08 -20.05 -2.66
C LEU A 6 -15.47 -18.75 -3.16
N LEU A 7 -15.66 -18.41 -4.45
CA LEU A 7 -15.21 -17.15 -5.02
C LEU A 7 -15.89 -15.95 -4.35
N GLY A 8 -17.20 -15.99 -4.17
CA GLY A 8 -17.94 -14.92 -3.50
C GLY A 8 -17.53 -14.75 -2.03
N GLY A 9 -17.40 -15.85 -1.29
CA GLY A 9 -16.95 -15.83 0.10
C GLY A 9 -15.54 -15.30 0.26
N LEU A 10 -14.62 -15.65 -0.64
CA LEU A 10 -13.26 -15.14 -0.65
C LEU A 10 -13.24 -13.62 -0.87
N VAL A 11 -13.97 -13.12 -1.88
CA VAL A 11 -14.03 -11.69 -2.19
C VAL A 11 -14.65 -10.90 -1.03
N LEU A 12 -15.75 -11.38 -0.47
CA LEU A 12 -16.41 -10.74 0.68
C LEU A 12 -15.53 -10.74 1.93
N GLY A 13 -14.88 -11.87 2.24
CA GLY A 13 -13.96 -11.98 3.37
C GLY A 13 -12.75 -11.05 3.23
N LEU A 14 -12.22 -10.92 2.01
CA LEU A 14 -11.07 -10.04 1.73
C LEU A 14 -11.47 -8.56 1.82
N ALA A 15 -12.62 -8.18 1.27
CA ALA A 15 -13.15 -6.82 1.38
C ALA A 15 -13.42 -6.42 2.84
N GLN A 16 -14.05 -7.31 3.61
CA GLN A 16 -14.39 -7.06 5.01
C GLN A 16 -13.13 -7.04 5.90
N GLY A 17 -12.14 -7.87 5.60
CA GLY A 17 -10.82 -7.85 6.25
C GLY A 17 -10.05 -6.55 6.00
N LEU A 18 -10.09 -6.02 4.77
CA LEU A 18 -9.50 -4.72 4.44
C LEU A 18 -10.19 -3.58 5.19
N GLN A 19 -11.53 -3.54 5.21
CA GLN A 19 -12.29 -2.51 5.93
C GLN A 19 -12.01 -2.51 7.43
N LYS A 20 -11.85 -3.68 8.03
CA LYS A 20 -11.52 -3.83 9.46
C LYS A 20 -10.03 -3.61 9.76
N LYS A 21 -9.21 -3.21 8.79
CA LYS A 21 -7.75 -3.04 8.90
C LYS A 21 -7.02 -4.30 9.39
N TRP A 22 -7.56 -5.49 9.12
CA TRP A 22 -6.85 -6.75 9.41
C TRP A 22 -5.61 -6.91 8.53
N ILE A 23 -5.62 -6.24 7.37
CA ILE A 23 -4.50 -6.18 6.44
C ILE A 23 -4.07 -4.71 6.38
N VAL A 24 -2.96 -4.39 7.04
CA VAL A 24 -2.32 -3.08 6.91
C VAL A 24 -1.34 -3.20 5.74
N ILE A 25 -1.68 -2.55 4.64
CA ILE A 25 -0.80 -2.50 3.48
C ILE A 25 0.18 -1.35 3.71
N ASP A 26 1.43 -1.72 3.97
CA ASP A 26 2.51 -0.76 4.20
C ASP A 26 3.05 -0.28 2.85
N TRP A 27 2.51 0.84 2.35
CA TRP A 27 2.88 1.39 1.04
C TRP A 27 4.35 1.76 0.92
N CYS A 28 5.01 2.08 2.04
CA CYS A 28 6.42 2.43 2.02
C CYS A 28 7.31 1.21 1.81
N ARG A 29 6.97 0.09 2.44
CA ARG A 29 7.65 -1.19 2.19
C ARG A 29 7.45 -1.66 0.76
N LEU A 30 6.23 -1.51 0.23
CA LEU A 30 5.93 -1.89 -1.16
C LEU A 30 6.68 -1.01 -2.17
N LYS A 31 6.78 0.30 -1.93
CA LYS A 31 7.56 1.23 -2.77
C LYS A 31 9.04 0.84 -2.79
N GLY A 32 9.60 0.48 -1.63
CA GLY A 32 10.99 0.01 -1.51
C GLY A 32 11.25 -1.29 -2.25
N ASP A 33 10.33 -2.26 -2.13
CA ASP A 33 10.45 -3.58 -2.80
C ASP A 33 10.29 -3.49 -4.32
N LEU A 34 9.38 -2.62 -4.79
CA LEU A 34 9.15 -2.38 -6.22
C LEU A 34 10.12 -1.37 -6.83
N ASN A 35 11.03 -0.80 -6.03
CA ASN A 35 12.01 0.22 -6.44
C ASN A 35 11.37 1.35 -7.27
N ILE A 36 10.21 1.84 -6.83
CA ILE A 36 9.44 2.84 -7.58
C ILE A 36 10.06 4.22 -7.32
N PRO A 37 10.53 4.93 -8.37
CA PRO A 37 11.10 6.26 -8.21
C PRO A 37 10.06 7.25 -7.69
N SER A 38 10.49 8.15 -6.81
CA SER A 38 9.61 9.20 -6.29
C SER A 38 9.27 10.18 -7.41
N LEU A 39 7.98 10.36 -7.70
CA LEU A 39 7.49 11.27 -8.75
C LEU A 39 7.42 12.73 -8.25
N THR A 40 8.21 13.09 -7.24
CA THR A 40 8.22 14.41 -6.60
C THR A 40 8.44 15.55 -7.61
N ASN A 41 9.20 15.30 -8.67
CA ASN A 41 9.43 16.26 -9.76
C ASN A 41 8.22 16.47 -10.68
N LEU A 42 7.32 15.50 -10.78
CA LEU A 42 6.14 15.56 -11.66
C LEU A 42 4.93 16.17 -10.95
N GLN A 43 4.82 15.97 -9.64
CA GLN A 43 3.68 16.43 -8.84
C GLN A 43 4.15 16.98 -7.49
N PRO A 44 4.75 18.18 -7.47
CA PRO A 44 5.35 18.78 -6.27
C PRO A 44 4.33 19.17 -5.18
N LEU A 45 3.04 19.26 -5.51
CA LEU A 45 1.96 19.57 -4.58
C LEU A 45 1.25 18.32 -4.03
N ALA A 46 1.58 17.12 -4.51
CA ALA A 46 0.97 15.90 -4.00
C ALA A 46 1.52 15.60 -2.60
N ALA A 47 0.63 15.26 -1.65
CA ALA A 47 1.04 14.80 -0.34
C ALA A 47 1.90 13.52 -0.52
N PRO A 48 3.12 13.48 0.03
CA PRO A 48 3.98 12.32 -0.12
C PRO A 48 3.34 11.11 0.56
N VAL A 49 3.26 9.99 -0.16
CA VAL A 49 2.65 8.73 0.32
C VAL A 49 3.44 8.13 1.48
N CYS A 50 4.75 8.41 1.51
CA CYS A 50 5.67 8.00 2.55
C CYS A 50 6.38 9.22 3.10
N PRO A 51 6.61 9.31 4.43
CA PRO A 51 7.47 10.35 4.96
C PRO A 51 8.84 10.26 4.26
N GLU A 52 9.33 11.39 3.79
CA GLU A 52 10.66 11.49 3.21
C GLU A 52 11.66 11.00 4.28
N GLU A 53 12.43 9.96 3.98
CA GLU A 53 13.52 9.54 4.85
C GLU A 53 14.50 10.71 4.94
N VAL A 54 14.41 11.45 6.04
CA VAL A 54 15.43 12.44 6.41
C VAL A 54 16.68 11.64 6.69
N GLU A 55 17.54 11.52 5.67
CA GLU A 55 18.88 10.96 5.79
C GLU A 55 19.56 11.66 6.97
N PRO A 56 19.92 10.94 8.05
CA PRO A 56 20.56 11.57 9.19
C PRO A 56 21.88 12.14 8.70
N ALA A 57 22.03 13.46 8.83
CA ALA A 57 23.21 14.19 8.38
C ALA A 57 24.49 13.46 8.83
N PRO A 58 25.47 13.26 7.92
CA PRO A 58 26.75 12.70 8.31
C PRO A 58 27.35 13.61 9.39
N ARG A 59 27.71 13.01 10.53
CA ARG A 59 28.41 13.69 11.62
C ARG A 59 29.82 14.07 11.20
#